data_AF-A0A4U5MR73-F1
#
_entry.id   AF-A0A4U5MR73-F1
#
_cell.length_a   1.000
_cell.length_b   1.000
_cell.length_c   1.000
_cell.angle_alpha   90.00
_cell.angle_beta   90.00
_cell.angle_gamma   90.00
#
_symmetry.space_group_name_H-M   'P 1'
#
loop_
_entity.id
_entity.type
_entity.pdbx_description
1 polymer ?
#
loop_
_entity_poly.entity_id
_entity_poly.type
_entity_poly.pdbx_seq_one_letter_code
_entity_poly.pdbx_strand_id
1 'polypeptide(L)'
;MSRRSQTPATSNLRLGRLYGSTAIEFLIGVVGKYPQIYNHKTGDKPRFSNLPPAGQRLWKQVMKEMQQKYEDVTDEIVWNSWRSITLTYHGMNDSEKPKKCLERWIPLLEFLNYVTLDDDDAEVPVKEEPLPTPSVDRTPQPSSSQENPRKRLQNPLPIPSPEGEPSRLKKRKVDLVFQKSGITLEAFLKAYKTF
;
A
#
# COMPACT_ATOMS: atom_id res chain seq x y z
N MET A 1 -15.35 19.02 -34.43
CA MET A 1 -13.91 18.71 -34.60
C MET A 1 -13.31 18.38 -33.24
N SER A 2 -13.32 17.09 -32.84
CA SER A 2 -12.74 16.66 -31.55
C SER A 2 -11.24 16.45 -31.71
N ARG A 3 -10.44 17.37 -31.18
CA ARG A 3 -8.99 17.18 -31.05
C ARG A 3 -8.78 16.11 -29.98
N ARG A 4 -8.51 14.87 -30.41
CA ARG A 4 -7.93 13.86 -29.51
C ARG A 4 -6.56 14.37 -29.12
N SER A 5 -6.45 14.88 -27.90
CA SER A 5 -5.19 15.22 -27.25
C SER A 5 -4.31 13.97 -27.26
N GLN A 6 -3.38 13.89 -28.23
CA GLN A 6 -2.35 12.86 -28.22
C GLN A 6 -1.48 13.13 -26.99
N THR A 7 -1.65 12.31 -25.96
CA THR A 7 -0.82 12.38 -24.77
C THR A 7 0.57 11.85 -25.13
N PRO A 8 1.65 12.55 -24.74
CA PRO A 8 3.01 12.13 -25.05
C PRO A 8 3.29 10.75 -24.44
N ALA A 9 3.93 9.91 -25.25
CA ALA A 9 4.20 8.49 -25.07
C ALA A 9 4.37 8.00 -23.61
N THR A 10 3.27 7.60 -22.99
CA THR A 10 3.21 6.66 -21.84
C THR A 10 3.44 5.21 -22.31
N SER A 11 4.23 5.03 -23.38
CA SER A 11 4.23 3.80 -24.16
C SER A 11 4.78 2.60 -23.39
N ASN A 12 5.49 2.72 -22.28
CA ASN A 12 5.97 1.52 -21.57
C ASN A 12 5.11 1.13 -20.36
N LEU A 13 4.15 1.96 -19.96
CA LEU A 13 3.27 1.64 -18.82
C LEU A 13 1.95 1.07 -19.34
N ARG A 14 1.71 -0.23 -19.08
CA ARG A 14 0.46 -0.90 -19.49
C ARG A 14 -0.77 -0.17 -18.96
N LEU A 15 -0.77 0.26 -17.69
CA LEU A 15 -1.88 1.01 -17.11
C LEU A 15 -2.13 2.34 -17.84
N GLY A 16 -1.06 3.05 -18.23
CA GLY A 16 -1.15 4.30 -18.98
C GLY A 16 -1.64 4.14 -20.41
N ARG A 17 -1.37 2.99 -21.05
CA ARG A 17 -1.92 2.66 -22.38
C ARG A 17 -3.41 2.32 -22.32
N LEU A 18 -3.84 1.61 -21.28
CA LEU A 18 -5.21 1.11 -21.17
C LEU A 18 -6.18 2.18 -20.64
N TYR A 19 -5.76 2.94 -19.62
CA TYR A 19 -6.64 3.86 -18.88
C TYR A 19 -6.18 5.32 -18.93
N GLY A 20 -5.07 5.61 -19.63
CA GLY A 20 -4.55 6.96 -19.80
C GLY A 20 -3.62 7.43 -18.67
N SER A 21 -3.10 8.66 -18.82
CA SER A 21 -2.15 9.24 -17.86
C SER A 21 -2.78 9.53 -16.48
N THR A 22 -4.08 9.81 -16.44
CA THR A 22 -4.82 10.06 -15.19
C THR A 22 -4.85 8.83 -14.29
N ALA A 23 -4.87 7.62 -14.86
CA ALA A 23 -4.78 6.38 -14.09
C ALA A 23 -3.40 6.19 -13.45
N ILE A 24 -2.33 6.64 -14.12
CA ILE A 24 -0.98 6.64 -13.54
C ILE A 24 -0.89 7.65 -12.40
N GLU A 25 -1.38 8.88 -12.61
CA GLU A 25 -1.41 9.92 -11.57
C GLU A 25 -2.19 9.45 -10.35
N PHE A 26 -3.35 8.84 -10.58
CA PHE A 26 -4.16 8.25 -9.52
C PHE A 26 -3.42 7.13 -8.78
N LEU A 27 -2.79 6.19 -9.51
CA LEU A 27 -1.99 5.13 -8.90
C LEU A 27 -0.87 5.70 -8.01
N ILE A 28 -0.11 6.68 -8.49
CA ILE A 28 0.98 7.32 -7.72
C ILE A 28 0.41 7.97 -6.47
N GLY A 29 -0.71 8.69 -6.59
CA GLY A 29 -1.38 9.32 -5.45
C GLY A 29 -1.91 8.33 -4.41
N VAL A 30 -2.43 7.19 -4.84
CA VAL A 30 -2.92 6.13 -3.93
C VAL A 30 -1.76 5.43 -3.25
N VAL A 31 -0.73 5.01 -3.99
CA VAL A 31 0.44 4.31 -3.42
C VAL A 31 1.26 5.22 -2.51
N GLY A 32 1.36 6.52 -2.84
CA GLY A 32 2.05 7.52 -2.02
C GLY A 32 1.53 7.62 -0.58
N LYS A 33 0.27 7.22 -0.33
CA LYS A 33 -0.34 7.15 1.02
C LYS A 33 0.26 6.05 1.90
N TYR A 34 0.88 5.04 1.30
CA TYR A 34 1.27 3.79 1.97
C TYR A 34 2.78 3.55 1.87
N PRO A 35 3.61 4.21 2.71
CA PRO A 35 5.06 4.09 2.67
C PRO A 35 5.58 2.66 2.78
N GLN A 36 4.86 1.78 3.48
CA GLN A 36 5.23 0.38 3.64
C GLN A 36 5.30 -0.39 2.31
N ILE A 37 4.63 0.09 1.27
CA ILE A 37 4.62 -0.53 -0.07
C ILE A 37 5.90 -0.19 -0.83
N TYR A 38 6.42 1.03 -0.70
CA TYR A 38 7.54 1.53 -1.50
C TYR A 38 8.86 1.70 -0.74
N ASN A 39 8.81 1.66 0.60
CA ASN A 39 9.99 1.64 1.46
C ASN A 39 10.65 0.25 1.47
N HIS A 40 9.93 -0.80 1.06
CA HIS A 40 10.50 -2.13 0.93
C HIS A 40 11.40 -2.19 -0.33
N LYS A 41 12.70 -2.44 -0.12
CA LYS A 41 13.62 -2.81 -1.21
C LYS A 41 13.19 -4.16 -1.76
N THR A 42 12.21 -4.12 -2.64
CA THR A 42 11.79 -5.30 -3.40
C THR A 42 12.98 -5.65 -4.28
N GLY A 43 13.76 -6.65 -3.88
CA GLY A 43 14.88 -7.14 -4.66
C GLY A 43 14.42 -7.73 -6.00
N ASP A 44 15.18 -8.68 -6.53
CA ASP A 44 14.94 -9.21 -7.89
C ASP A 44 13.58 -9.90 -8.07
N LYS A 45 12.84 -10.21 -7.00
CA LYS A 45 11.58 -10.95 -7.08
C LYS A 45 10.36 -10.04 -7.32
N PRO A 46 9.66 -10.17 -8.45
CA PRO A 46 8.83 -9.10 -9.01
C PRO A 46 7.34 -9.11 -8.65
N ARG A 47 6.92 -9.75 -7.56
CA ARG A 47 5.48 -9.88 -7.22
C ARG A 47 5.14 -9.18 -5.91
N PHE A 48 3.94 -8.61 -5.85
CA PHE A 48 3.36 -8.03 -4.64
C PHE A 48 3.26 -9.06 -3.49
N SER A 49 3.17 -10.35 -3.82
CA SER A 49 3.20 -11.46 -2.85
C SER A 49 4.48 -11.54 -2.02
N ASN A 50 5.55 -10.86 -2.45
CA ASN A 50 6.82 -10.82 -1.74
C ASN A 50 6.92 -9.64 -0.77
N LEU A 51 5.93 -8.74 -0.76
CA LEU A 51 5.85 -7.70 0.27
C LEU A 51 5.65 -8.36 1.65
N PRO A 52 6.10 -7.71 2.73
CA PRO A 52 5.73 -8.11 4.09
C PRO A 52 4.20 -8.23 4.23
N PRO A 53 3.68 -9.07 5.14
CA PRO A 53 2.23 -9.25 5.31
C PRO A 53 1.45 -7.94 5.49
N ALA A 54 2.05 -6.96 6.19
CA ALA A 54 1.49 -5.62 6.32
C ALA A 54 1.39 -4.90 4.96
N GLY A 55 2.46 -4.93 4.16
CA GLY A 55 2.48 -4.36 2.81
C GLY A 55 1.48 -5.04 1.86
N GLN A 56 1.27 -6.35 1.98
CA GLN A 56 0.25 -7.07 1.19
C GLN A 56 -1.18 -6.60 1.53
N ARG A 57 -1.49 -6.38 2.82
CA ARG A 57 -2.79 -5.84 3.25
C ARG A 57 -3.01 -4.44 2.69
N LEU A 58 -1.99 -3.59 2.75
CA LEU A 58 -2.05 -2.24 2.19
C LEU A 58 -2.18 -2.26 0.66
N TRP A 59 -1.50 -3.18 -0.03
CA TRP A 59 -1.65 -3.34 -1.48
C TRP A 59 -3.07 -3.73 -1.88
N LYS A 60 -3.75 -4.58 -1.11
CA LYS A 60 -5.18 -4.88 -1.34
C LYS A 60 -6.05 -3.62 -1.23
N GLN A 61 -5.70 -2.70 -0.32
CA GLN A 61 -6.41 -1.42 -0.20
C GLN A 61 -6.16 -0.52 -1.42
N VAL A 62 -4.91 -0.44 -1.90
CA VAL A 62 -4.58 0.25 -3.16
C VAL A 62 -5.43 -0.29 -4.31
N MET A 63 -5.52 -1.62 -4.42
CA MET A 63 -6.28 -2.27 -5.49
C MET A 63 -7.78 -2.04 -5.38
N LYS A 64 -8.33 -1.98 -4.17
CA LYS A 64 -9.73 -1.60 -3.94
C LYS A 64 -10.00 -0.17 -4.44
N GLU A 65 -9.12 0.79 -4.12
CA GLU A 65 -9.24 2.18 -4.62
C GLU A 65 -9.09 2.25 -6.15
N MET A 66 -8.19 1.45 -6.73
CA MET A 66 -8.00 1.36 -8.18
C MET A 66 -9.21 0.78 -8.90
N GLN A 67 -9.75 -0.34 -8.42
CA GLN A 67 -10.92 -1.01 -9.00
C GLN A 67 -12.20 -0.18 -8.85
N GLN A 68 -12.31 0.62 -7.80
CA GLN A 68 -13.44 1.55 -7.64
C GLN A 68 -13.51 2.60 -8.77
N LYS A 69 -12.35 3.01 -9.31
CA LYS A 69 -12.27 4.00 -10.40
C LYS A 69 -12.11 3.35 -11.79
N TYR A 70 -11.50 2.17 -11.84
CA TYR A 70 -11.15 1.44 -13.05
C TYR A 70 -11.54 -0.03 -12.86
N GLU A 71 -12.81 -0.36 -13.12
CA GLU A 71 -13.43 -1.66 -12.77
C GLU A 71 -12.67 -2.88 -13.30
N ASP A 72 -12.12 -2.79 -14.52
CA ASP A 72 -11.44 -3.92 -15.18
C ASP A 72 -9.95 -4.06 -14.81
N VAL A 73 -9.45 -3.30 -13.84
CA VAL A 73 -8.01 -3.25 -13.55
C VAL A 73 -7.56 -4.46 -12.73
N THR A 74 -6.53 -5.15 -13.22
CA THR A 74 -5.96 -6.33 -12.55
C THR A 74 -4.72 -5.98 -11.73
N ASP A 75 -4.48 -6.73 -10.64
CA ASP A 75 -3.32 -6.56 -9.76
C ASP A 75 -2.00 -6.51 -10.52
N GLU A 76 -1.85 -7.40 -11.51
CA GLU A 76 -0.63 -7.49 -12.32
C GLU A 76 -0.38 -6.22 -13.14
N ILE A 77 -1.43 -5.61 -13.70
CA ILE A 77 -1.29 -4.39 -14.51
C ILE A 77 -0.85 -3.23 -13.62
N VAL A 78 -1.50 -3.08 -12.45
CA VAL A 78 -1.20 -2.01 -11.50
C VAL A 78 0.20 -2.17 -10.93
N TRP A 79 0.54 -3.38 -10.47
CA TRP A 79 1.84 -3.68 -9.87
C TRP A 79 2.99 -3.50 -10.86
N ASN A 80 2.86 -4.03 -12.09
CA ASN A 80 3.90 -3.86 -13.11
C ASN A 80 4.08 -2.39 -13.48
N SER A 81 2.99 -1.63 -13.56
CA SER A 81 3.06 -0.19 -13.86
C SER A 81 3.75 0.57 -12.74
N TRP A 82 3.39 0.31 -11.47
CA TRP A 82 4.07 0.88 -10.30
C TRP A 82 5.56 0.54 -10.26
N ARG A 83 5.91 -0.73 -10.50
CA ARG A 83 7.31 -1.18 -10.57
C ARG A 83 8.07 -0.49 -11.70
N SER A 84 7.50 -0.38 -12.89
CA SER A 84 8.14 0.32 -14.00
C SER A 84 8.38 1.80 -13.68
N ILE A 85 7.46 2.46 -12.97
CA ILE A 85 7.63 3.85 -12.53
C ILE A 85 8.80 3.95 -11.54
N THR A 86 8.78 3.16 -10.46
CA THR A 86 9.83 3.19 -9.42
C THR A 86 11.20 2.79 -9.94
N LEU A 87 11.30 1.76 -10.77
CA LEU A 87 12.56 1.35 -11.41
C LEU A 87 13.09 2.43 -12.35
N THR A 88 12.22 3.05 -13.14
CA THR A 88 12.63 4.12 -14.05
C THR A 88 13.04 5.37 -13.26
N TYR A 89 12.38 5.64 -12.13
CA TYR A 89 12.71 6.76 -11.25
C TYR A 89 14.07 6.56 -10.55
N HIS A 90 14.30 5.42 -9.90
CA HIS A 90 15.56 5.13 -9.21
C HIS A 90 16.72 4.79 -10.15
N GLY A 91 16.44 4.28 -11.35
CA GLY A 91 17.45 3.99 -12.37
C GLY A 91 18.06 5.24 -13.02
N MET A 92 17.64 6.46 -12.63
CA MET A 92 18.15 7.74 -13.15
C MET A 92 19.44 8.22 -12.46
N ASN A 93 19.96 7.50 -11.48
CA ASN A 93 20.91 8.07 -10.52
C ASN A 93 22.29 8.48 -11.07
N ASP A 94 22.71 8.12 -12.29
CA ASP A 94 24.12 8.30 -12.67
C ASP A 94 24.47 9.23 -13.84
N SER A 95 23.60 9.61 -14.79
CA SER A 95 24.05 10.62 -15.78
C SER A 95 23.00 11.19 -16.76
N GLU A 96 21.79 10.65 -16.84
CA GLU A 96 20.86 11.02 -17.91
C GLU A 96 19.62 11.69 -17.34
N LYS A 97 19.25 12.82 -17.95
CA LYS A 97 18.02 13.56 -17.68
C LYS A 97 16.84 12.59 -17.51
N PRO A 98 15.89 12.89 -16.60
CA PRO A 98 14.74 12.03 -16.44
C PRO A 98 14.09 11.75 -17.79
N LYS A 99 13.80 10.48 -18.07
CA LYS A 99 13.10 10.07 -19.29
C LYS A 99 11.87 10.94 -19.43
N LYS A 100 11.68 11.56 -20.59
CA LYS A 100 10.57 12.46 -20.90
C LYS A 100 9.19 11.91 -20.48
N CYS A 101 9.03 10.59 -20.44
CA CYS A 101 7.79 9.94 -20.00
C CYS A 101 7.48 10.09 -18.51
N LEU A 102 8.48 10.31 -17.65
CA LEU A 102 8.29 10.53 -16.21
C LEU A 102 8.29 12.01 -15.81
N GLU A 103 8.73 12.93 -16.68
CA GLU A 103 8.90 14.35 -16.36
C GLU A 103 7.64 14.97 -15.72
N ARG A 104 6.46 14.57 -16.22
CA ARG A 104 5.15 14.99 -15.69
C ARG A 104 4.87 14.48 -14.27
N TRP A 105 5.41 13.32 -13.89
CA TRP A 105 5.13 12.65 -12.61
C TRP A 105 6.25 12.81 -11.58
N ILE A 106 7.40 13.41 -11.94
CA ILE A 106 8.51 13.66 -11.00
C ILE A 106 8.03 14.36 -9.72
N PRO A 107 7.24 15.44 -9.77
CA PRO A 107 6.79 16.12 -8.55
C PRO A 107 5.91 15.22 -7.67
N LEU A 108 5.19 14.27 -8.28
CA LEU A 108 4.35 13.32 -7.55
C LEU A 108 5.17 12.18 -6.93
N LEU A 109 6.37 11.90 -7.45
CA LEU A 109 7.25 10.82 -7.00
C LEU A 109 8.30 11.29 -6.00
N GLU A 110 8.31 12.57 -5.63
CA GLU A 110 9.27 13.14 -4.68
C GLU A 110 9.26 12.39 -3.33
N PHE A 111 8.12 11.81 -2.94
CA PHE A 111 8.02 11.01 -1.73
C PHE A 111 8.95 9.79 -1.72
N LEU A 112 9.34 9.26 -2.89
CA LEU A 112 10.26 8.13 -3.02
C LEU A 112 11.70 8.48 -2.60
N ASN A 113 12.08 9.76 -2.63
CA ASN A 113 13.42 10.19 -2.21
C ASN A 113 13.62 10.17 -0.70
N TYR A 114 12.54 10.17 0.08
CA TYR A 114 12.59 10.14 1.54
C TYR A 114 12.63 8.72 2.11
N VAL A 115 12.82 7.72 1.24
CA VAL A 115 13.01 6.30 1.60
C VAL A 115 14.44 6.12 2.14
N THR A 116 14.69 6.64 3.34
CA THR A 116 15.97 6.47 4.03
C THR A 116 15.80 6.29 5.54
N LEU A 117 16.05 5.05 5.98
CA LEU A 117 16.95 4.66 7.09
C LEU A 117 16.49 4.56 8.56
N ASP A 118 15.21 4.65 8.93
CA ASP A 118 14.87 4.69 10.38
C ASP A 118 13.79 3.69 10.91
N ASP A 119 13.43 2.60 10.21
CA ASP A 119 12.33 1.71 10.67
C ASP A 119 12.68 0.21 10.69
N ASP A 120 13.77 -0.20 11.33
CA ASP A 120 14.01 -1.63 11.62
C ASP A 120 13.22 -2.16 12.84
N ASP A 121 12.55 -1.32 13.65
CA ASP A 121 11.90 -1.82 14.89
C ASP A 121 10.62 -1.09 15.34
N ALA A 122 10.11 -0.11 14.58
CA ALA A 122 8.85 0.54 14.93
C ALA A 122 7.67 -0.37 14.53
N GLU A 123 7.30 -1.33 15.39
CA GLU A 123 5.99 -2.00 15.32
C GLU A 123 4.91 -0.93 15.31
N VAL A 124 4.44 -0.54 14.12
CA VAL A 124 3.26 0.31 13.97
C VAL A 124 2.12 -0.49 14.58
N PRO A 125 1.51 -0.02 15.70
CA PRO A 125 0.34 -0.68 16.24
C PRO A 125 -0.72 -0.58 15.16
N VAL A 126 -0.98 -1.72 14.53
CA VAL A 126 -2.12 -1.86 13.63
C VAL A 126 -3.30 -1.47 14.50
N LYS A 127 -3.86 -0.28 14.25
CA LYS A 127 -5.22 0.00 14.69
C LYS A 127 -6.07 -1.03 13.97
N GLU A 128 -6.26 -2.17 14.61
CA GLU A 128 -7.28 -3.13 14.26
C GLU A 128 -8.58 -2.35 14.28
N GLU A 129 -9.00 -1.90 13.11
CA GLU A 129 -10.39 -1.56 12.89
C GLU A 129 -11.16 -2.83 13.30
N PRO A 130 -12.01 -2.76 14.35
CA PRO A 130 -12.59 -3.93 14.95
C PRO A 130 -13.33 -4.70 13.87
N LEU A 131 -12.85 -5.91 13.59
CA LEU A 131 -13.51 -6.85 12.71
C LEU A 131 -14.98 -6.92 13.14
N PRO A 132 -15.95 -6.86 12.20
CA PRO A 132 -17.34 -7.08 12.53
C PRO A 132 -17.42 -8.47 13.18
N THR A 133 -17.70 -8.48 14.48
CA THR A 133 -17.96 -9.69 15.24
C THR A 133 -19.04 -10.46 14.48
N PRO A 134 -18.80 -11.71 14.05
CA PRO A 134 -19.86 -12.52 13.49
C PRO A 134 -20.93 -12.65 14.58
N SER A 135 -22.09 -12.03 14.34
CA SER A 135 -23.30 -12.31 15.13
C SER A 135 -23.58 -13.79 14.97
N VAL A 136 -23.23 -14.55 16.02
CA VAL A 136 -23.58 -15.96 16.15
C VAL A 136 -25.07 -16.01 16.44
N ASP A 137 -25.88 -16.00 15.39
CA ASP A 137 -27.28 -16.37 15.48
C ASP A 137 -27.34 -17.88 15.72
N ARG A 138 -27.51 -18.24 16.99
CA ARG A 138 -27.62 -19.61 17.46
C ARG A 138 -28.94 -20.19 16.97
N THR A 139 -28.91 -20.91 15.85
CA THR A 139 -29.95 -21.89 15.52
C THR A 139 -29.73 -23.18 16.34
N PRO A 140 -30.74 -23.71 17.05
CA PRO A 140 -30.61 -24.95 17.82
C PRO A 140 -30.44 -26.17 16.91
N GLN A 141 -29.34 -26.90 17.08
CA GLN A 141 -29.11 -28.19 16.44
C GLN A 141 -29.56 -29.32 17.40
N PRO A 142 -30.38 -30.29 16.97
CA PRO A 142 -30.71 -31.45 17.80
C PRO A 142 -29.59 -32.50 17.81
N SER A 143 -29.42 -33.08 19.00
CA SER A 143 -28.50 -34.15 19.34
C SER A 143 -28.61 -35.38 18.43
N SER A 144 -27.47 -35.96 18.07
CA SER A 144 -27.35 -37.41 17.99
C SER A 144 -25.96 -37.84 18.45
N SER A 145 -25.97 -38.59 19.55
CA SER A 145 -24.83 -39.21 20.21
C SER A 145 -24.12 -40.23 19.31
N GLN A 146 -22.80 -40.21 19.27
CA GLN A 146 -22.06 -41.48 19.29
C GLN A 146 -20.69 -41.31 19.95
N GLU A 147 -20.57 -42.06 21.04
CA GLU A 147 -19.46 -42.17 21.97
C GLU A 147 -18.26 -42.88 21.32
N ASN A 148 -17.03 -42.41 21.58
CA ASN A 148 -15.84 -43.26 21.46
C ASN A 148 -14.74 -42.82 22.45
N PRO A 149 -14.20 -43.71 23.30
CA PRO A 149 -13.37 -43.30 24.43
C PRO A 149 -11.85 -43.50 24.22
N ARG A 150 -11.11 -42.56 24.84
CA ARG A 150 -9.77 -42.68 25.48
C ARG A 150 -8.52 -42.94 24.61
N LYS A 151 -7.58 -42.00 24.69
CA LYS A 151 -6.26 -42.10 25.41
C LYS A 151 -5.49 -40.77 25.19
N ARG A 152 -5.26 -39.96 26.23
CA ARG A 152 -4.09 -39.95 27.14
C ARG A 152 -2.77 -39.53 26.43
N LEU A 153 -2.32 -38.30 26.60
CA LEU A 153 -1.25 -37.93 27.55
C LEU A 153 -1.02 -36.41 27.56
N GLN A 154 -0.81 -35.91 28.77
CA GLN A 154 -0.40 -34.54 29.11
C GLN A 154 1.06 -34.29 28.71
N ASN A 155 1.37 -33.05 28.33
CA ASN A 155 2.57 -32.32 28.75
C ASN A 155 2.39 -30.81 28.48
N PRO A 156 2.44 -29.95 29.50
CA PRO A 156 2.46 -28.49 29.34
C PRO A 156 3.90 -28.00 29.14
N LEU A 157 4.12 -27.13 28.16
CA LEU A 157 5.37 -26.37 28.02
C LEU A 157 5.24 -24.98 28.68
N PRO A 158 6.31 -24.47 29.30
CA PRO A 158 6.31 -23.26 30.11
C PRO A 158 6.31 -21.98 29.26
N ILE A 159 5.57 -20.98 29.76
CA ILE A 159 5.53 -19.60 29.30
C ILE A 159 6.74 -18.86 29.87
N PRO A 160 7.55 -18.16 29.06
CA PRO A 160 8.37 -17.06 29.55
C PRO A 160 7.63 -15.72 29.38
N SER A 161 7.32 -15.11 30.53
CA SER A 161 6.98 -13.70 30.69
C SER A 161 8.28 -12.89 30.80
N PRO A 162 8.37 -11.71 30.16
CA PRO A 162 8.66 -10.49 30.94
C PRO A 162 7.83 -9.30 30.42
N GLU A 163 6.93 -8.73 31.22
CA GLU A 163 7.18 -7.61 32.15
C GLU A 163 8.21 -6.57 31.65
N GLY A 164 7.68 -5.48 31.09
CA GLY A 164 8.39 -4.24 30.79
C GLY A 164 7.39 -3.08 30.63
N GLU A 165 7.18 -2.35 31.73
CA GLU A 165 6.31 -1.16 31.86
C GLU A 165 6.79 0.08 31.04
N PRO A 166 5.97 1.15 30.92
CA PRO A 166 5.91 2.04 29.77
C PRO A 166 6.81 3.27 29.87
N SER A 167 7.46 3.62 28.77
CA SER A 167 8.14 4.91 28.63
C SER A 167 7.44 5.86 27.65
N ARG A 168 6.77 6.85 28.25
CA ARG A 168 6.75 8.28 27.90
C ARG A 168 6.55 8.66 26.41
N LEU A 169 5.31 9.08 26.15
CA LEU A 169 4.94 10.37 25.56
C LEU A 169 5.94 10.98 24.55
N LYS A 170 5.76 10.70 23.26
CA LYS A 170 6.12 11.63 22.17
C LYS A 170 4.99 11.69 21.15
N LYS A 171 3.97 12.50 21.49
CA LYS A 171 3.05 13.05 20.50
C LYS A 171 3.84 13.96 19.55
N ARG A 172 3.46 13.93 18.28
CA ARG A 172 3.75 14.88 17.18
C ARG A 172 5.02 14.61 16.37
N LYS A 173 4.85 14.08 15.16
CA LYS A 173 5.66 14.50 13.99
C LYS A 173 5.15 14.08 12.60
N VAL A 174 3.98 13.45 12.47
CA VAL A 174 3.41 13.16 11.13
C VAL A 174 2.82 14.43 10.48
N ASP A 175 2.42 15.43 11.27
CA ASP A 175 1.96 16.73 10.74
C ASP A 175 3.07 17.57 10.09
N LEU A 176 4.35 17.21 10.26
CA LEU A 176 5.46 18.09 9.83
C LEU A 176 5.82 17.96 8.34
N VAL A 177 5.44 16.85 7.69
CA VAL A 177 5.75 16.63 6.27
C VAL A 177 4.80 17.43 5.37
N PHE A 178 3.52 17.55 5.74
CA PHE A 178 2.56 18.41 5.03
C PHE A 178 2.74 19.91 5.33
N GLN A 179 3.41 20.26 6.43
CA GLN A 179 3.59 21.67 6.82
C GLN A 179 4.72 22.36 6.03
N LYS A 180 5.71 21.62 5.51
CA LYS A 180 6.83 22.21 4.74
C LYS A 180 6.52 22.48 3.26
N SER A 181 5.53 21.79 2.68
CA SER A 181 5.10 22.02 1.29
C SER A 181 3.97 23.05 1.17
N GLY A 182 3.41 23.54 2.28
CA GLY A 182 2.27 24.48 2.28
C GLY A 182 0.97 23.89 1.73
N ILE A 183 0.97 22.61 1.36
CA ILE A 183 -0.20 21.91 0.84
C ILE A 183 -0.76 21.10 1.99
N THR A 184 -1.93 21.50 2.50
CA THR A 184 -2.63 20.69 3.50
C THR A 184 -3.14 19.40 2.84
N LEU A 185 -3.15 18.29 3.59
CA LEU A 185 -3.73 17.03 3.12
C LEU A 185 -5.18 17.22 2.64
N GLU A 186 -5.92 18.12 3.28
CA GLU A 186 -7.25 18.57 2.86
C GLU A 186 -7.25 19.25 1.49
N ALA A 187 -6.28 20.11 1.17
CA ALA A 187 -6.17 20.74 -0.15
C ALA A 187 -5.83 19.72 -1.25
N PHE A 188 -4.95 18.75 -0.94
CA PHE A 188 -4.67 17.63 -1.83
C PHE A 188 -5.96 16.82 -2.08
N LEU A 189 -6.64 16.35 -1.04
CA LEU A 189 -7.88 15.57 -1.17
C LEU A 189 -9.03 16.35 -1.81
N LYS A 190 -9.14 17.67 -1.60
CA LYS A 190 -10.16 18.52 -2.21
C LYS A 190 -9.93 18.72 -3.71
N ALA A 191 -8.67 18.80 -4.15
CA ALA A 191 -8.33 18.79 -5.57
C ALA A 191 -8.75 17.47 -6.25
N TYR A 192 -8.67 16.34 -5.55
CA TYR A 192 -9.07 15.03 -6.07
C TYR A 192 -10.59 14.78 -6.08
N LYS A 193 -11.38 15.47 -5.25
CA LYS A 193 -12.86 15.33 -5.20
C LYS A 193 -13.61 16.11 -6.29
N THR A 194 -12.92 16.87 -7.13
CA THR A 194 -13.56 17.74 -8.15
C THR A 194 -13.50 17.13 -9.57
N PHE A 195 -13.11 15.85 -9.69
CA PHE A 195 -13.06 15.08 -10.93
C PHE A 195 -13.72 13.72 -10.75
#